data_AF-A0A5B1LH26-F1
#
_entry.id   AF-A0A5B1LH26-F1
#
_cell.length_a   1.000
_cell.length_b   1.000
_cell.length_c   1.000
_cell.angle_alpha   90.00
_cell.angle_beta   90.00
_cell.angle_gamma   90.00
#
_symmetry.space_group_name_H-M   'P 1'
#
loop_
_entity.id
_entity.type
_entity.pdbx_description
1 polymer ?
#
loop_
_entity_poly.entity_id
_entity_poly.type
_entity_poly.pdbx_seq_one_letter_code
_entity_poly.pdbx_strand_id
1 'polypeptide(L)'
;MNTMKKLAAISLVTAALAAPADLTASARPARATGLPAAAKGCVPAMIDNFMTGAYRSPDLTTGSVTNTESGAMLGGRRTTRFQVAGNPFGFPSTAVVAPGDKSLLAVSSGYKGPTALAVFYGLRSEAHPEVLRADLSCFKRFEVNFVANDLPLNINVEVKSASSPTVYQCGVNTEAGQTNGFRLEFPFDCFVTNDPAHPPVDWTRIDRVLLLIQSASAMAANDYAINFFRLAS
;
A
#
# COMPACT_ATOMS: atom_id res chain seq x y z
N MET A 1 -0.05 30.15 19.39
CA MET A 1 -0.95 28.98 19.43
C MET A 1 -1.50 28.77 18.04
N ASN A 2 -0.90 27.87 17.26
CA ASN A 2 -1.32 27.56 15.89
C ASN A 2 -2.38 26.46 15.93
N THR A 3 -3.60 26.80 15.57
CA THR A 3 -4.72 25.88 15.36
C THR A 3 -4.48 25.07 14.10
N MET A 4 -4.11 23.80 14.25
CA MET A 4 -4.12 22.83 13.15
C MET A 4 -5.55 22.69 12.63
N LYS A 5 -5.80 23.18 11.41
CA LYS A 5 -7.00 22.86 10.64
C LYS A 5 -6.95 21.38 10.28
N LYS A 6 -7.78 20.56 10.93
CA LYS A 6 -8.11 19.21 10.47
C LYS A 6 -8.83 19.34 9.12
N LEU A 7 -8.15 19.07 8.02
CA LEU A 7 -8.81 18.83 6.74
C LEU A 7 -9.48 17.46 6.81
N ALA A 8 -10.80 17.45 6.69
CA ALA A 8 -11.57 16.24 6.47
C ALA A 8 -11.18 15.66 5.10
N ALA A 9 -10.48 14.53 5.09
CA ALA A 9 -10.27 13.75 3.89
C ALA A 9 -11.58 13.01 3.56
N ILE A 10 -12.32 13.52 2.59
CA ILE A 10 -13.36 12.74 1.91
C ILE A 10 -12.62 11.86 0.91
N SER A 11 -12.37 10.60 1.28
CA SER A 11 -12.04 9.54 0.32
C SER A 11 -13.17 8.52 0.36
N LEU A 12 -14.12 8.67 -0.58
CA LEU A 12 -15.08 7.62 -0.91
C LEU A 12 -14.70 7.07 -2.29
N VAL A 13 -13.86 6.05 -2.30
CA VAL A 13 -13.91 5.01 -3.34
C VAL A 13 -14.09 3.68 -2.61
N THR A 14 -15.28 3.47 -2.07
CA THR A 14 -15.71 2.15 -1.62
C THR A 14 -16.14 1.36 -2.86
N ALA A 15 -15.18 0.74 -3.54
CA ALA A 15 -15.51 -0.30 -4.51
C ALA A 15 -15.93 -1.55 -3.72
N ALA A 16 -17.25 -1.72 -3.53
CA ALA A 16 -17.84 -2.93 -2.99
C ALA A 16 -17.53 -4.10 -3.95
N LEU A 17 -16.66 -5.01 -3.51
CA LEU A 17 -16.44 -6.30 -4.16
C LEU A 17 -17.44 -7.31 -3.56
N ALA A 18 -18.49 -7.63 -4.31
CA ALA A 18 -19.29 -8.83 -4.07
C ALA A 18 -18.55 -10.03 -4.68
N ALA A 19 -18.16 -11.01 -3.86
CA ALA A 19 -17.55 -12.26 -4.32
C ALA A 19 -18.64 -13.31 -4.60
N PRO A 20 -18.54 -14.10 -5.69
CA PRO A 20 -19.30 -15.34 -5.80
C PRO A 20 -18.69 -16.45 -4.92
N ALA A 21 -19.56 -17.32 -4.43
CA ALA A 21 -19.25 -18.43 -3.52
C ALA A 21 -18.68 -19.68 -4.22
N ASP A 22 -18.04 -20.51 -3.39
CA ASP A 22 -17.67 -21.93 -3.54
C ASP A 22 -16.49 -22.33 -4.44
N LEU A 23 -15.42 -22.88 -3.83
CA LEU A 23 -15.23 -24.34 -3.67
C LEU A 23 -13.97 -24.68 -2.87
N THR A 24 -14.02 -25.85 -2.24
CA THR A 24 -13.17 -26.41 -1.19
C THR A 24 -11.81 -26.93 -1.68
N ALA A 25 -10.73 -26.60 -0.97
CA ALA A 25 -9.50 -27.38 -0.97
C ALA A 25 -8.78 -27.27 0.39
N SER A 26 -8.70 -28.42 1.07
CA SER A 26 -8.04 -28.59 2.36
C SER A 26 -6.52 -28.74 2.17
N ALA A 27 -5.73 -27.88 2.81
CA ALA A 27 -4.28 -28.01 2.89
C ALA A 27 -3.83 -28.01 4.37
N ARG A 28 -3.08 -29.04 4.76
CA ARG A 28 -2.54 -29.24 6.11
C ARG A 28 -1.56 -28.11 6.51
N PRO A 29 -1.55 -27.65 7.77
CA PRO A 29 -0.54 -26.72 8.25
C PRO A 29 0.79 -27.44 8.50
N ALA A 30 1.88 -26.89 7.96
CA ALA A 30 3.23 -27.22 8.40
C ALA A 30 3.49 -26.58 9.76
N ARG A 31 4.01 -27.37 10.69
CA ARG A 31 4.29 -27.00 12.08
C ARG A 31 5.61 -26.20 12.12
N ALA A 32 5.52 -24.90 12.34
CA ALA A 32 6.70 -24.06 12.57
C ALA A 32 7.27 -24.32 13.97
N THR A 33 8.52 -24.79 14.03
CA THR A 33 9.31 -24.90 15.25
C THR A 33 9.82 -23.52 15.66
N GLY A 34 9.47 -23.08 16.87
CA GLY A 34 9.81 -21.77 17.41
C GLY A 34 11.30 -21.59 17.68
N LEU A 35 11.81 -20.39 17.34
CA LEU A 35 13.11 -19.88 17.80
C LEU A 35 12.93 -19.12 19.13
N PRO A 36 13.91 -19.19 20.05
CA PRO A 36 13.81 -18.58 21.37
C PRO A 36 13.98 -17.06 21.32
N ALA A 37 13.31 -16.37 22.25
CA ALA A 37 13.26 -14.93 22.37
C ALA A 37 14.60 -14.35 22.87
N ALA A 38 15.20 -13.47 22.07
CA ALA A 38 16.08 -12.44 22.56
C ALA A 38 15.27 -11.14 22.62
N ALA A 39 15.23 -10.48 23.77
CA ALA A 39 14.77 -9.09 23.87
C ALA A 39 15.78 -8.18 23.15
N LYS A 40 15.68 -8.15 21.82
CA LYS A 40 16.36 -7.23 20.91
C LYS A 40 15.34 -6.16 20.54
N GLY A 41 15.73 -4.89 20.65
CA GLY A 41 14.94 -3.80 20.06
C GLY A 41 14.63 -4.11 18.60
N CYS A 42 13.47 -3.67 18.11
CA CYS A 42 13.06 -4.06 16.78
C CYS A 42 13.94 -3.45 15.70
N VAL A 43 14.54 -4.34 14.91
CA VAL A 43 15.33 -3.96 13.74
C VAL A 43 14.32 -3.52 12.68
N PRO A 44 14.46 -2.31 12.09
CA PRO A 44 13.59 -1.87 11.00
C PRO A 44 13.41 -2.99 9.97
N ALA A 45 12.16 -3.40 9.76
CA ALA A 45 11.83 -4.51 8.90
C ALA A 45 11.37 -3.98 7.54
N MET A 46 12.01 -4.44 6.47
CA MET A 46 11.58 -4.12 5.12
C MET A 46 10.23 -4.76 4.86
N ILE A 47 9.23 -3.98 4.45
CA ILE A 47 7.98 -4.52 3.91
C ILE A 47 8.21 -4.86 2.45
N ASP A 48 8.78 -3.92 1.68
CA ASP A 48 9.09 -4.12 0.28
C ASP A 48 10.11 -3.09 -0.21
N ASN A 49 11.09 -3.53 -0.99
CA ASN A 49 12.05 -2.66 -1.68
C ASN A 49 11.85 -2.67 -3.20
N PHE A 50 10.84 -3.38 -3.69
CA PHE A 50 10.47 -3.48 -5.10
C PHE A 50 11.57 -4.03 -6.01
N MET A 51 12.52 -4.80 -5.47
CA MET A 51 13.59 -5.43 -6.26
C MET A 51 13.14 -6.76 -6.91
N THR A 52 12.20 -7.48 -6.28
CA THR A 52 11.68 -8.76 -6.81
C THR A 52 10.34 -8.58 -7.50
N GLY A 53 10.05 -9.43 -8.49
CA GLY A 53 8.78 -9.42 -9.23
C GLY A 53 8.69 -8.26 -10.21
N ALA A 54 9.69 -8.15 -11.10
CA ALA A 54 9.74 -7.13 -12.14
C ALA A 54 8.49 -7.23 -13.03
N TYR A 55 7.83 -6.09 -13.23
CA TYR A 55 6.55 -6.03 -13.91
C TYR A 55 6.35 -4.65 -14.50
N ARG A 56 5.80 -4.58 -15.71
CA ARG A 56 5.30 -3.34 -16.32
C ARG A 56 3.84 -3.55 -16.68
N SER A 57 2.97 -2.65 -16.25
CA SER A 57 1.58 -2.67 -16.69
C SER A 57 1.47 -2.44 -18.20
N PRO A 58 0.38 -2.91 -18.84
CA PRO A 58 -0.04 -2.35 -20.11
C PRO A 58 -0.19 -0.82 -20.01
N ASP A 59 -0.11 -0.16 -21.16
CA ASP A 59 -0.43 1.27 -21.28
C ASP A 59 -1.94 1.45 -21.13
N LEU A 60 -2.37 1.99 -20.00
CA LEU A 60 -3.80 2.17 -19.68
C LEU A 60 -4.25 3.60 -19.94
N THR A 61 -5.34 3.75 -20.69
CA THR A 61 -6.09 5.00 -20.81
C THR A 61 -7.37 4.99 -19.96
N THR A 62 -7.81 3.81 -19.55
CA THR A 62 -8.93 3.56 -18.63
C THR A 62 -8.85 2.14 -18.07
N GLY A 63 -9.59 1.84 -17.00
CA GLY A 63 -9.71 0.51 -16.40
C GLY A 63 -8.63 0.22 -15.37
N SER A 64 -8.40 -1.06 -15.10
CA SER A 64 -7.40 -1.49 -14.12
C SER A 64 -6.70 -2.78 -14.52
N VAL A 65 -5.48 -2.96 -14.03
CA VAL A 65 -4.73 -4.21 -14.12
C VAL A 65 -4.25 -4.60 -12.73
N THR A 66 -4.30 -5.90 -12.46
CA THR A 66 -3.79 -6.49 -11.22
C THR A 66 -2.68 -7.46 -11.55
N ASN A 67 -1.56 -7.36 -10.83
CA ASN A 67 -0.46 -8.32 -10.89
C ASN A 67 -0.12 -8.83 -9.48
N THR A 68 0.26 -10.10 -9.37
CA THR A 68 0.66 -10.68 -8.08
C THR A 68 1.97 -11.42 -8.22
N GLU A 69 2.96 -11.04 -7.42
CA GLU A 69 4.31 -11.59 -7.46
C GLU A 69 4.71 -12.13 -6.10
N SER A 70 5.44 -13.24 -6.11
CA SER A 70 6.08 -13.76 -4.89
C SER A 70 7.52 -13.27 -4.79
N GLY A 71 8.02 -13.05 -3.58
CA GLY A 71 9.36 -12.48 -3.40
C GLY A 71 9.74 -12.26 -1.94
N ALA A 72 10.69 -11.36 -1.71
CA ALA A 72 11.25 -11.09 -0.38
C ALA A 72 10.42 -10.07 0.44
N MET A 73 9.28 -9.61 -0.07
CA MET A 73 8.39 -8.70 0.66
C MET A 73 7.67 -9.37 1.84
N LEU A 74 7.06 -8.56 2.71
CA LEU A 74 6.24 -9.01 3.82
C LEU A 74 5.18 -10.03 3.36
N GLY A 75 5.13 -11.18 4.02
CA GLY A 75 4.23 -12.28 3.65
C GLY A 75 4.64 -13.05 2.40
N GLY A 76 5.79 -12.76 1.81
CA GLY A 76 6.33 -13.45 0.64
C GLY A 76 5.63 -13.12 -0.67
N ARG A 77 4.71 -12.13 -0.68
CA ARG A 77 3.90 -11.80 -1.85
C ARG A 77 3.45 -10.33 -1.86
N ARG A 78 3.41 -9.75 -3.06
CA ARG A 78 2.84 -8.43 -3.34
C ARG A 78 1.77 -8.56 -4.42
N THR A 79 0.59 -8.03 -4.17
CA THR A 79 -0.42 -7.78 -5.21
C THR A 79 -0.47 -6.28 -5.52
N THR A 80 -0.22 -5.89 -6.76
CA THR A 80 -0.38 -4.51 -7.24
C THR A 80 -1.63 -4.39 -8.07
N ARG A 81 -2.50 -3.43 -7.76
CA ARG A 81 -3.61 -3.03 -8.61
C ARG A 81 -3.39 -1.59 -9.07
N PHE A 82 -3.21 -1.41 -10.37
CA PHE A 82 -3.06 -0.10 -11.00
C PHE A 82 -4.34 0.23 -11.77
N GLN A 83 -4.93 1.40 -11.49
CA GLN A 83 -6.19 1.84 -12.07
C GLN A 83 -6.07 3.23 -12.67
N VAL A 84 -6.71 3.44 -13.81
CA VAL A 84 -6.88 4.73 -14.48
C VAL A 84 -8.38 4.99 -14.60
N ALA A 85 -8.90 6.05 -13.97
CA ALA A 85 -10.34 6.32 -13.98
C ALA A 85 -10.87 6.75 -15.37
N GLY A 86 -9.96 7.16 -16.26
CA GLY A 86 -10.24 7.53 -17.65
C GLY A 86 -9.43 8.76 -18.05
N ASN A 87 -8.77 8.72 -19.20
CA ASN A 87 -8.01 9.84 -19.75
C ASN A 87 -8.76 10.43 -20.96
N PRO A 88 -9.25 11.68 -20.88
CA PRO A 88 -10.03 12.30 -21.96
C PRO A 88 -9.24 12.59 -23.25
N PHE A 89 -7.91 12.54 -23.19
CA PHE A 89 -7.03 12.77 -24.33
C PHE A 89 -6.39 11.48 -24.85
N GLY A 90 -6.70 10.33 -24.25
CA GLY A 90 -6.13 9.05 -24.64
C GLY A 90 -4.63 8.90 -24.34
N PHE A 91 -4.04 9.76 -23.51
CA PHE A 91 -2.65 9.58 -23.08
C PHE A 91 -2.54 8.38 -22.13
N PRO A 92 -1.61 7.46 -22.38
CA PRO A 92 -1.48 6.26 -21.57
C PRO A 92 -0.84 6.56 -20.22
N SER A 93 -1.16 5.73 -19.23
CA SER A 93 -0.53 5.69 -17.92
C SER A 93 0.00 4.28 -17.64
N THR A 94 1.08 4.17 -16.87
CA THR A 94 1.75 2.91 -16.58
C THR A 94 2.27 2.85 -15.15
N ALA A 95 2.34 1.64 -14.61
CA ALA A 95 3.05 1.32 -13.38
C ALA A 95 4.14 0.28 -13.66
N VAL A 96 5.30 0.44 -13.04
CA VAL A 96 6.45 -0.43 -13.24
C VAL A 96 7.10 -0.77 -11.91
N VAL A 97 7.31 -2.07 -11.66
CA VAL A 97 8.15 -2.59 -10.59
C VAL A 97 9.49 -3.04 -11.18
N ALA A 98 10.57 -2.70 -10.51
CA ALA A 98 11.94 -3.00 -10.88
C ALA A 98 12.34 -2.59 -12.32
N PRO A 99 12.08 -1.34 -12.75
CA PRO A 99 12.49 -0.89 -14.07
C PRO A 99 14.01 -0.95 -14.23
N GLY A 100 14.47 -1.73 -15.21
CA GLY A 100 15.90 -1.93 -15.48
C GLY A 100 16.66 -2.45 -14.26
N ASP A 101 16.07 -3.40 -13.54
CA ASP A 101 16.63 -4.05 -12.34
C ASP A 101 16.91 -3.12 -11.15
N LYS A 102 16.32 -1.92 -11.15
CA LYS A 102 16.41 -0.99 -10.02
C LYS A 102 15.45 -1.38 -8.90
N SER A 103 15.83 -1.15 -7.65
CA SER A 103 14.97 -1.39 -6.48
C SER A 103 13.91 -0.27 -6.33
N LEU A 104 12.93 -0.22 -7.24
CA LEU A 104 11.91 0.84 -7.22
C LEU A 104 10.56 0.42 -7.84
N LEU A 105 9.51 1.10 -7.39
CA LEU A 105 8.17 1.09 -7.98
C LEU A 105 7.88 2.49 -8.53
N ALA A 106 7.62 2.60 -9.83
CA ALA A 106 7.33 3.87 -10.50
C ALA A 106 5.94 3.86 -11.12
N VAL A 107 5.32 5.04 -11.15
CA VAL A 107 4.12 5.33 -11.93
C VAL A 107 4.43 6.51 -12.83
N SER A 108 4.03 6.37 -14.09
CA SER A 108 3.96 7.50 -15.01
C SER A 108 2.53 7.64 -15.52
N SER A 109 1.95 8.81 -15.35
CA SER A 109 0.59 9.13 -15.75
C SER A 109 0.58 10.07 -16.95
N GLY A 110 -0.23 9.71 -17.96
CA GLY A 110 -0.49 10.58 -19.09
C GLY A 110 -1.21 11.88 -18.66
N TYR A 111 -1.06 12.94 -19.44
CA TYR A 111 -1.74 14.21 -19.18
C TYR A 111 -3.25 14.00 -18.94
N LYS A 112 -3.76 14.44 -17.77
CA LYS A 112 -5.16 14.25 -17.34
C LYS A 112 -5.59 12.78 -17.17
N GLY A 113 -4.67 11.90 -16.78
CA GLY A 113 -4.93 10.49 -16.48
C GLY A 113 -5.03 10.19 -14.97
N PRO A 114 -6.15 10.43 -14.28
CA PRO A 114 -6.27 10.15 -12.85
C PRO A 114 -5.98 8.68 -12.54
N THR A 115 -4.90 8.45 -11.79
CA THR A 115 -4.44 7.11 -11.41
C THR A 115 -4.64 6.83 -9.92
N ALA A 116 -4.79 5.54 -9.63
CA ALA A 116 -4.66 4.97 -8.30
C ALA A 116 -3.80 3.71 -8.36
N LEU A 117 -2.86 3.58 -7.43
CA LEU A 117 -2.03 2.40 -7.25
C LEU A 117 -2.27 1.85 -5.84
N ALA A 118 -2.73 0.60 -5.76
CA ALA A 118 -2.90 -0.14 -4.52
C ALA A 118 -1.88 -1.28 -4.46
N VAL A 119 -1.09 -1.33 -3.40
CA VAL A 119 -0.07 -2.36 -3.16
C VAL A 119 -0.44 -3.13 -1.90
N PHE A 120 -0.87 -4.37 -2.08
CA PHE A 120 -1.36 -5.24 -1.00
C PHE A 120 -0.30 -6.27 -0.58
N TYR A 121 -0.25 -6.47 0.74
CA TYR A 121 0.44 -7.57 1.41
C TYR A 121 -0.59 -8.35 2.24
N GLY A 122 -0.60 -9.68 2.13
CA GLY A 122 -1.62 -10.53 2.76
C GLY A 122 -2.75 -10.99 1.82
N LEU A 123 -2.52 -10.96 0.51
CA LEU A 123 -3.44 -11.45 -0.51
C LEU A 123 -2.76 -12.53 -1.37
N ARG A 124 -3.48 -13.61 -1.67
CA ARG A 124 -3.10 -14.58 -2.70
C ARG A 124 -3.33 -14.01 -4.08
N SER A 125 -4.45 -13.30 -4.24
CA SER A 125 -4.87 -12.52 -5.39
C SER A 125 -5.90 -11.50 -4.91
N GLU A 126 -6.33 -10.57 -5.78
CA GLU A 126 -7.30 -9.53 -5.41
C GLU A 126 -8.57 -10.05 -4.72
N ALA A 127 -9.08 -11.21 -5.16
CA ALA A 127 -10.29 -11.82 -4.61
C ALA A 127 -10.02 -12.84 -3.47
N HIS A 128 -8.77 -13.23 -3.24
CA HIS A 128 -8.44 -14.33 -2.32
C HIS A 128 -7.44 -13.86 -1.26
N PRO A 129 -7.84 -13.73 0.02
CA PRO A 129 -6.92 -13.38 1.09
C PRO A 129 -5.93 -14.52 1.36
N GLU A 130 -4.69 -14.15 1.71
CA GLU A 130 -3.66 -15.05 2.23
C GLU A 130 -3.01 -14.32 3.40
N VAL A 131 -3.68 -14.40 4.55
CA VAL A 131 -3.44 -13.53 5.70
C VAL A 131 -1.99 -13.59 6.19
N LEU A 132 -1.43 -12.42 6.50
CA LEU A 132 -0.04 -12.28 6.96
C LEU A 132 0.21 -12.94 8.32
N ARG A 133 -0.72 -12.77 9.27
CA ARG A 133 -0.55 -13.12 10.70
C ARG A 133 0.74 -12.55 11.30
N ALA A 134 1.08 -11.32 10.91
CA ALA A 134 2.32 -10.66 11.32
C ALA A 134 2.16 -9.97 12.68
N ASP A 135 3.14 -10.16 13.57
CA ASP A 135 3.28 -9.37 14.79
C ASP A 135 4.14 -8.14 14.49
N LEU A 136 3.49 -6.98 14.46
CA LEU A 136 4.12 -5.68 14.24
C LEU A 136 4.20 -4.84 15.52
N SER A 137 3.82 -5.40 16.68
CA SER A 137 3.63 -4.66 17.94
C SER A 137 4.88 -3.98 18.49
N CYS A 138 6.06 -4.37 18.01
CA CYS A 138 7.32 -3.80 18.42
C CYS A 138 7.81 -2.62 17.55
N PHE A 139 7.08 -2.30 16.48
CA PHE A 139 7.29 -1.12 15.64
C PHE A 139 6.35 0.01 16.07
N LYS A 140 6.62 1.23 15.59
CA LYS A 140 5.82 2.42 15.91
C LYS A 140 5.26 3.14 14.71
N ARG A 141 5.79 2.88 13.51
CA ARG A 141 5.35 3.55 12.29
C ARG A 141 5.66 2.73 11.04
N PHE A 142 4.91 3.00 10.00
CA PHE A 142 5.33 2.69 8.64
C PHE A 142 6.13 3.84 8.06
N GLU A 143 7.09 3.55 7.19
CA GLU A 143 7.85 4.53 6.44
C GLU A 143 7.83 4.19 4.95
N VAL A 144 7.43 5.16 4.12
CA VAL A 144 7.50 5.08 2.65
C VAL A 144 8.55 6.08 2.19
N ASN A 145 9.56 5.61 1.44
CA ASN A 145 10.56 6.48 0.86
C ASN A 145 10.33 6.65 -0.64
N PHE A 146 10.10 7.88 -1.04
CA PHE A 146 9.95 8.28 -2.42
C PHE A 146 11.29 8.72 -2.99
N VAL A 147 11.50 8.42 -4.27
CA VAL A 147 12.56 9.02 -5.09
C VAL A 147 12.14 10.44 -5.48
N ALA A 148 10.92 10.57 -6.00
CA ALA A 148 10.36 11.85 -6.42
C ALA A 148 8.85 11.76 -6.63
N ASN A 149 8.20 12.91 -6.68
CA ASN A 149 6.88 13.12 -7.27
C ASN A 149 6.82 14.49 -7.97
N ASP A 150 6.13 14.56 -9.11
CA ASP A 150 5.97 15.82 -9.85
C ASP A 150 4.79 16.66 -9.34
N LEU A 151 3.70 16.01 -8.93
CA LEU A 151 2.43 16.59 -8.53
C LEU A 151 1.98 16.03 -7.17
N PRO A 152 1.08 16.73 -6.43
CA PRO A 152 0.57 16.28 -5.14
C PRO A 152 -0.12 14.91 -5.22
N LEU A 153 0.20 14.04 -4.28
CA LEU A 153 -0.38 12.71 -4.13
C LEU A 153 -1.22 12.64 -2.86
N ASN A 154 -2.28 11.84 -2.87
CA ASN A 154 -2.95 11.38 -1.66
C ASN A 154 -2.47 9.95 -1.36
N ILE A 155 -1.92 9.73 -0.17
CA ILE A 155 -1.30 8.45 0.19
C ILE A 155 -1.95 7.97 1.48
N ASN A 156 -2.43 6.73 1.47
CA ASN A 156 -2.97 6.06 2.66
C ASN A 156 -2.23 4.75 2.88
N VAL A 157 -1.95 4.45 4.15
CA VAL A 157 -1.63 3.10 4.58
C VAL A 157 -2.85 2.56 5.29
N GLU A 158 -3.32 1.39 4.86
CA GLU A 158 -4.41 0.67 5.49
C GLU A 158 -3.92 -0.63 6.11
N VAL A 159 -4.51 -1.01 7.25
CA VAL A 159 -4.25 -2.28 7.91
C VAL A 159 -5.55 -2.97 8.30
N LYS A 160 -5.53 -4.31 8.27
CA LYS A 160 -6.59 -5.14 8.85
C LYS A 160 -5.96 -6.08 9.87
N SER A 161 -6.41 -6.01 11.13
CA SER A 161 -6.02 -6.96 12.18
C SER A 161 -6.95 -8.17 12.16
N ALA A 162 -6.46 -9.33 12.60
CA ALA A 162 -7.28 -10.53 12.69
C ALA A 162 -8.41 -10.42 13.74
N SER A 163 -8.22 -9.56 14.73
CA SER A 163 -9.16 -9.29 15.83
C SER A 163 -10.28 -8.32 15.44
N SER A 164 -10.26 -7.75 14.22
CA SER A 164 -11.30 -6.84 13.75
C SER A 164 -11.71 -7.12 12.30
N PRO A 165 -13.02 -7.08 11.97
CA PRO A 165 -13.46 -7.09 10.58
C PRO A 165 -13.14 -5.78 9.84
N THR A 166 -12.87 -4.71 10.58
CA THR A 166 -12.73 -3.32 10.11
C THR A 166 -11.33 -3.04 9.60
N VAL A 167 -11.24 -2.12 8.63
CA VAL A 167 -9.97 -1.58 8.13
C VAL A 167 -9.66 -0.29 8.87
N TYR A 168 -8.40 -0.14 9.28
CA TYR A 168 -7.89 1.09 9.85
C TYR A 168 -6.97 1.74 8.84
N GLN A 169 -6.97 3.07 8.81
CA GLN A 169 -6.20 3.83 7.84
C GLN A 169 -5.51 5.03 8.48
N CYS A 170 -4.37 5.40 7.92
CA CYS A 170 -3.73 6.68 8.13
C CYS A 170 -3.25 7.24 6.79
N GLY A 171 -3.47 8.53 6.56
CA GLY A 171 -3.23 9.16 5.27
C GLY A 171 -2.60 10.54 5.34
N VAL A 172 -1.92 10.92 4.27
CA VAL A 172 -1.24 12.21 4.10
C VAL A 172 -1.30 12.65 2.64
N ASN A 173 -1.27 13.97 2.40
CA ASN A 173 -1.07 14.53 1.08
C ASN A 173 0.37 15.02 0.93
N THR A 174 1.00 14.79 -0.22
CA THR A 174 2.32 15.35 -0.53
C THR A 174 2.21 16.72 -1.18
N GLU A 175 3.30 17.48 -1.11
CA GLU A 175 3.48 18.67 -1.95
C GLU A 175 3.88 18.25 -3.39
N ALA A 176 3.79 19.18 -4.33
CA ALA A 176 4.26 18.97 -5.70
C ALA A 176 5.79 19.10 -5.79
N GLY A 177 6.37 18.54 -6.85
CA GLY A 177 7.75 18.82 -7.27
C GLY A 177 8.84 18.41 -6.29
N GLN A 178 8.62 17.37 -5.46
CA GLN A 178 9.67 16.87 -4.59
C GLN A 178 10.59 15.94 -5.40
N THR A 179 11.80 16.39 -5.73
CA THR A 179 12.72 15.69 -6.66
C THR A 179 13.96 15.08 -6.00
N ASN A 180 14.25 15.45 -4.76
CA ASN A 180 15.49 15.07 -4.05
C ASN A 180 15.31 13.88 -3.09
N GLY A 181 14.30 13.04 -3.32
CA GLY A 181 13.89 12.00 -2.38
C GLY A 181 13.23 12.57 -1.12
N PHE A 182 12.22 11.88 -0.62
CA PHE A 182 11.57 12.25 0.64
C PHE A 182 11.02 11.02 1.35
N ARG A 183 10.66 11.19 2.63
CA ARG A 183 10.10 10.13 3.45
C ARG A 183 8.77 10.57 4.01
N LEU A 184 7.80 9.68 3.93
CA LEU A 184 6.54 9.80 4.64
C LEU A 184 6.49 8.77 5.76
N GLU A 185 6.01 9.20 6.90
CA GLU A 185 5.90 8.38 8.09
C GLU A 185 4.44 8.30 8.52
N PHE A 186 3.99 7.10 8.86
CA PHE A 186 2.63 6.82 9.32
C PHE A 186 2.72 6.20 10.71
N PRO A 187 2.74 7.03 11.77
CA PRO A 187 2.72 6.57 13.16
C PRO A 187 1.55 5.63 13.45
N PHE A 188 1.75 4.59 14.25
CA PHE A 188 0.69 3.62 14.54
C PHE A 188 -0.51 4.24 15.29
N ASP A 189 -0.31 5.35 15.98
CA ASP A 189 -1.37 6.10 16.66
C ASP A 189 -2.27 6.92 15.71
N CYS A 190 -1.88 7.11 14.44
CA CYS A 190 -2.72 7.79 13.45
C CYS A 190 -3.71 6.85 12.73
N PHE A 191 -3.62 5.54 12.96
CA PHE A 191 -4.51 4.56 12.34
C PHE A 191 -5.87 4.56 13.02
N VAL A 192 -6.88 5.03 12.29
CA VAL A 192 -8.25 5.15 12.77
C VAL A 192 -9.21 4.46 11.81
N THR A 193 -10.43 4.22 12.27
CA THR A 193 -11.55 3.80 11.43
C THR A 193 -12.67 4.85 11.51
N ASN A 194 -13.66 4.74 10.63
CA ASN A 194 -14.83 5.62 10.61
C ASN A 194 -15.77 5.41 11.80
N ASP A 195 -15.57 4.35 12.58
CA ASP A 195 -16.28 4.11 13.84
C ASP A 195 -15.40 4.54 15.04
N PRO A 196 -15.69 5.68 15.69
CA PRO A 196 -14.91 6.17 16.82
C PRO A 196 -15.03 5.30 18.09
N ALA A 197 -16.02 4.41 18.16
CA ALA A 197 -16.18 3.46 19.27
C ALA A 197 -15.39 2.17 19.05
N HIS A 198 -14.82 1.98 17.86
CA HIS A 198 -14.05 0.79 17.53
C HIS A 198 -12.75 0.76 18.35
N PRO A 199 -12.34 -0.40 18.92
CA PRO A 199 -11.05 -0.53 19.58
C PRO A 199 -9.88 -0.15 18.65
N PRO A 200 -8.73 0.29 19.19
CA PRO A 200 -7.52 0.54 18.42
C PRO A 200 -7.02 -0.71 17.66
N VAL A 201 -6.11 -0.49 16.71
CA VAL A 201 -5.46 -1.57 15.96
C VAL A 201 -4.73 -2.52 16.92
N ASP A 202 -5.00 -3.80 16.77
CA ASP A 202 -4.21 -4.87 17.38
C ASP A 202 -3.00 -5.19 16.48
N TRP A 203 -1.85 -4.61 16.85
CA TRP A 203 -0.60 -4.77 16.11
C TRP A 203 0.06 -6.13 16.30
N THR A 204 -0.42 -7.00 17.20
CA THR A 204 0.16 -8.34 17.41
C THR A 204 -0.24 -9.34 16.34
N ARG A 205 -1.28 -9.03 15.56
CA ARG A 205 -1.82 -9.93 14.54
C ARG A 205 -2.43 -9.17 13.37
N ILE A 206 -1.56 -8.65 12.51
CA ILE A 206 -1.93 -8.00 11.26
C ILE A 206 -2.11 -9.05 10.17
N ASP A 207 -3.27 -9.03 9.51
CA ASP A 207 -3.63 -9.95 8.44
C ASP A 207 -3.41 -9.35 7.05
N ARG A 208 -3.51 -8.02 6.92
CA ARG A 208 -3.30 -7.30 5.65
C ARG A 208 -2.70 -5.93 5.87
N VAL A 209 -1.81 -5.53 4.96
CA VAL A 209 -1.33 -4.14 4.81
C VAL A 209 -1.59 -3.71 3.37
N LEU A 210 -2.06 -2.47 3.18
CA LEU A 210 -2.23 -1.86 1.86
C LEU A 210 -1.54 -0.48 1.87
N LEU A 211 -0.71 -0.22 0.85
CA LEU A 211 -0.27 1.12 0.48
C LEU A 211 -1.10 1.59 -0.73
N LEU A 212 -1.91 2.62 -0.53
CA LEU A 212 -2.74 3.24 -1.55
C LEU A 212 -2.18 4.62 -1.91
N ILE A 213 -1.88 4.84 -3.19
CA ILE A 213 -1.42 6.14 -3.70
C ILE A 213 -2.36 6.58 -4.81
N GLN A 214 -2.88 7.80 -4.71
CA GLN A 214 -3.87 8.35 -5.63
C GLN A 214 -3.45 9.75 -6.11
N SER A 215 -3.86 10.08 -7.33
CA SER A 215 -3.73 11.45 -7.84
C SER A 215 -4.48 12.44 -6.94
N ALA A 216 -3.82 13.50 -6.48
CA ALA A 216 -4.45 14.59 -5.72
C ALA A 216 -4.35 15.95 -6.44
N SER A 217 -3.92 15.95 -7.71
CA SER A 217 -3.86 17.14 -8.57
C SER A 217 -5.06 17.22 -9.50
N ALA A 218 -5.56 18.45 -9.74
CA ALA A 218 -6.53 18.71 -10.80
C ALA A 218 -5.99 18.42 -12.22
N MET A 219 -4.66 18.33 -12.38
CA MET A 219 -4.03 17.91 -13.63
C MET A 219 -4.01 16.39 -13.80
N ALA A 220 -4.11 15.62 -12.71
CA ALA A 220 -4.18 14.16 -12.67
C ALA A 220 -3.04 13.40 -13.40
N ALA A 221 -1.97 14.10 -13.80
CA ALA A 221 -0.81 13.58 -14.53
C ALA A 221 0.34 13.28 -13.55
N ASN A 222 0.03 12.56 -12.47
CA ASN A 222 0.96 12.34 -11.37
C ASN A 222 2.01 11.26 -11.71
N ASP A 223 3.26 11.68 -11.86
CA ASP A 223 4.44 10.83 -11.97
C ASP A 223 5.16 10.74 -10.62
N TYR A 224 5.53 9.53 -10.20
CA TYR A 224 6.26 9.32 -8.95
C TYR A 224 7.01 7.99 -8.93
N ALA A 225 7.96 7.87 -8.01
CA ALA A 225 8.65 6.62 -7.75
C ALA A 225 8.95 6.41 -6.26
N ILE A 226 8.91 5.15 -5.82
CA ILE A 226 9.09 4.69 -4.45
C ILE A 226 10.29 3.75 -4.42
N ASN A 227 11.23 4.01 -3.51
CA ASN A 227 12.37 3.12 -3.26
C ASN A 227 11.99 1.96 -2.35
N PHE A 228 11.33 2.27 -1.23
CA PHE A 228 10.98 1.25 -0.25
C PHE A 228 9.77 1.61 0.60
N PHE A 229 9.19 0.57 1.16
CA PHE A 229 8.18 0.59 2.21
C PHE A 229 8.66 -0.28 3.37
N ARG A 230 8.70 0.25 4.58
CA ARG A 230 9.25 -0.47 5.75
C ARG A 230 8.55 -0.13 7.06
N LEU A 231 8.90 -0.88 8.09
CA LEU A 231 8.55 -0.63 9.48
C LEU A 231 9.72 0.03 10.22
N ALA A 232 9.42 0.90 11.18
CA ALA A 232 10.42 1.54 12.04
C ALA A 232 9.93 1.66 13.50
N SER A 233 10.89 1.67 14.43
CA SER A 233 10.68 1.73 15.89
C SER A 233 10.88 3.12 16.49
#